data_AF-A0A419JDU1-F1
#
_entry.id   AF-A0A419JDU1-F1
#
_cell.length_a   1.000
_cell.length_b   1.000
_cell.length_c   1.000
_cell.angle_alpha   90.00
_cell.angle_beta   90.00
_cell.angle_gamma   90.00
#
_symmetry.space_group_name_H-M   'P 1'
#
loop_
_entity.id
_entity.type
_entity.pdbx_description
1 polymer ?
#
loop_
_entity_poly.entity_id
_entity_poly.type
_entity_poly.pdbx_seq_one_letter_code
_entity_poly.pdbx_strand_id
1 'polypeptide(L)'
;MNTKRLSDLVHLPPDEERLLPRGWQILGTVILVSIPDALKHRANAIGDALLAMYPRCETVLWNKGITGTFREPVCEVISGKHETETIHKENGCYFKLDAAKIMFSQGNLAERMRMSKICEDQVVLDMFAGIGYFSIQIAVHSHPKKVIAIELNPAAYHYLKENIRINRVEDVVFPVKGDCTTES
;
A
#
# COMPACT_ATOMS: atom_id res chain seq x y z
N MET A 1 6.59 24.02 -13.31
CA MET A 1 5.58 23.09 -13.86
C MET A 1 4.25 23.46 -13.26
N ASN A 2 3.23 23.71 -14.08
CA ASN A 2 1.90 24.08 -13.61
C ASN A 2 1.27 22.85 -12.95
N THR A 3 1.23 22.80 -11.62
CA THR A 3 0.60 21.71 -10.89
C THR A 3 -0.90 21.80 -11.13
N LYS A 4 -1.42 21.01 -12.08
CA LYS A 4 -2.87 20.93 -12.33
C LYS A 4 -3.55 20.58 -11.01
N ARG A 5 -4.50 21.41 -10.56
CA ARG A 5 -5.31 21.07 -9.38
C ARG A 5 -6.48 20.22 -9.84
N LEU A 6 -6.95 19.35 -8.94
CA LEU A 6 -8.11 18.52 -9.21
C LEU A 6 -9.34 19.38 -9.58
N SER A 7 -9.49 20.55 -8.95
CA SER A 7 -10.58 21.49 -9.24
C SER A 7 -10.52 22.07 -10.66
N ASP A 8 -9.32 22.23 -11.23
CA ASP A 8 -9.15 22.74 -12.59
C ASP A 8 -9.62 21.74 -13.66
N LEU A 9 -9.80 20.46 -13.30
CA LEU A 9 -10.15 19.36 -14.22
C LEU A 9 -11.61 18.88 -14.11
N VAL A 10 -12.22 18.98 -12.91
CA VAL A 10 -13.58 18.46 -12.67
C VAL A 10 -14.66 19.53 -12.89
N HIS A 11 -14.30 20.82 -12.96
CA HIS A 11 -15.18 21.98 -13.20
C HIS A 11 -16.50 21.91 -12.38
N LEU A 12 -16.43 22.21 -11.09
CA LEU A 12 -17.54 22.09 -10.15
C LEU A 12 -18.12 23.43 -9.70
N PRO A 13 -19.40 23.48 -9.26
CA PRO A 13 -19.93 24.62 -8.52
C PRO A 13 -19.09 24.90 -7.26
N PRO A 14 -19.00 26.17 -6.79
CA PRO A 14 -18.14 26.53 -5.65
C PRO A 14 -18.40 25.73 -4.36
N ASP A 15 -19.65 25.32 -4.12
CA ASP A 15 -20.02 24.55 -2.94
C ASP A 15 -19.51 23.09 -3.01
N GLU A 16 -19.53 22.48 -4.19
CA GLU A 16 -18.98 21.14 -4.43
C GLU A 16 -17.46 21.14 -4.51
N GLU A 17 -16.86 22.18 -5.10
CA GLU A 17 -15.40 22.30 -5.22
C GLU A 17 -14.71 22.28 -3.84
N ARG A 18 -15.34 22.88 -2.82
CA ARG A 18 -14.83 22.88 -1.44
C ARG A 18 -14.78 21.49 -0.82
N LEU A 19 -15.59 20.55 -1.31
CA LEU A 19 -15.67 19.18 -0.84
C LEU A 19 -14.69 18.25 -1.57
N LEU A 20 -13.98 18.74 -2.59
CA LEU A 20 -13.02 17.92 -3.33
C LEU A 20 -11.95 17.34 -2.39
N PRO A 21 -11.57 16.07 -2.59
CA PRO A 21 -10.46 15.46 -1.86
C PRO A 21 -9.18 16.28 -2.03
N ARG A 22 -8.53 16.62 -0.91
CA ARG A 22 -7.27 17.39 -0.91
C ARG A 22 -6.02 16.52 -1.00
N GLY A 23 -6.18 15.21 -0.84
CA GLY A 23 -5.08 14.25 -0.89
C GLY A 23 -5.57 12.86 -1.26
N TRP A 24 -4.65 12.07 -1.77
CA TRP A 24 -4.85 10.68 -2.18
C TRP A 24 -3.51 9.94 -2.08
N GLN A 25 -3.59 8.63 -2.00
CA GLN A 25 -2.44 7.75 -1.90
C GLN A 25 -2.16 7.11 -3.27
N ILE A 26 -0.89 7.01 -3.66
CA ILE A 26 -0.48 6.34 -4.90
C ILE A 26 0.32 5.09 -4.55
N LEU A 27 -0.18 3.94 -4.99
CA LEU A 27 0.43 2.63 -4.82
C LEU A 27 0.76 2.06 -6.20
N GLY A 28 2.00 2.29 -6.65
CA GLY A 28 2.42 1.92 -8.00
C GLY A 28 1.52 2.57 -9.05
N THR A 29 0.73 1.77 -9.75
CA THR A 29 -0.23 2.20 -10.78
C THR A 29 -1.64 2.49 -10.24
N VAL A 30 -1.91 2.31 -8.94
CA VAL A 30 -3.26 2.49 -8.36
C VAL A 30 -3.31 3.75 -7.49
N ILE A 31 -4.37 4.55 -7.63
CA ILE A 31 -4.66 5.70 -6.77
C ILE A 31 -5.78 5.34 -5.80
N LEU A 32 -5.59 5.59 -4.51
CA LEU A 32 -6.65 5.50 -3.50
C LEU A 32 -7.05 6.89 -3.04
N VAL A 33 -8.34 7.21 -3.15
CA VAL A 33 -8.89 8.50 -2.76
C VAL A 33 -10.14 8.32 -1.90
N SER A 34 -10.30 9.12 -0.86
CA SER A 34 -11.54 9.17 -0.08
C SER A 34 -12.40 10.32 -0.59
N ILE A 35 -13.58 9.99 -1.10
CA ILE A 35 -14.55 10.95 -1.63
C ILE A 35 -15.70 11.06 -0.62
N PRO A 36 -16.11 12.29 -0.21
CA PRO A 36 -17.30 12.47 0.62
C PRO A 36 -18.56 11.98 -0.09
N ASP A 37 -19.53 11.43 0.66
CA ASP A 37 -20.78 10.92 0.07
C ASP A 37 -21.55 11.99 -0.73
N ALA A 38 -21.44 13.26 -0.35
CA ALA A 38 -22.02 14.39 -1.09
C ALA A 38 -21.52 14.47 -2.55
N LEU A 39 -20.29 14.00 -2.81
CA LEU A 39 -19.68 13.96 -4.15
C LEU A 39 -19.74 12.57 -4.80
N LYS A 40 -20.51 11.61 -4.25
CA LYS A 40 -20.65 10.25 -4.81
C LYS A 40 -21.02 10.26 -6.29
N HIS A 41 -21.92 11.15 -6.69
CA HIS A 41 -22.37 11.29 -8.08
C HIS A 41 -21.28 11.81 -9.04
N ARG A 42 -20.18 12.35 -8.50
CA ARG A 42 -19.00 12.82 -9.25
C ARG A 42 -17.81 11.86 -9.18
N ALA A 43 -17.95 10.70 -8.52
CA ALA A 43 -16.82 9.82 -8.24
C ALA A 43 -16.02 9.45 -9.50
N ASN A 44 -16.69 9.10 -10.60
CA ASN A 44 -16.02 8.76 -11.85
C ASN A 44 -15.26 9.95 -12.45
N ALA A 45 -15.87 11.14 -12.46
CA ALA A 45 -15.23 12.36 -12.95
C ALA A 45 -13.99 12.76 -12.13
N ILE A 46 -14.05 12.56 -10.80
CA ILE A 46 -12.89 12.73 -9.91
C ILE A 46 -11.81 11.70 -10.26
N GLY A 47 -12.20 10.44 -10.49
CA GLY A 47 -11.29 9.38 -10.90
C GLY A 47 -10.57 9.69 -12.22
N ASP A 48 -11.31 10.09 -13.24
CA ASP A 48 -10.77 10.44 -14.56
C ASP A 48 -9.79 11.63 -14.46
N ALA A 49 -10.13 12.63 -13.67
CA ALA A 49 -9.25 13.77 -13.42
C ALA A 49 -7.96 13.34 -12.71
N LEU A 50 -8.03 12.42 -11.74
CA LEU A 50 -6.85 11.88 -11.07
C LEU A 50 -5.96 11.09 -12.04
N LEU A 51 -6.51 10.26 -12.93
CA LEU A 51 -5.71 9.58 -13.96
C LEU A 51 -5.06 10.57 -14.93
N ALA A 52 -5.76 11.63 -15.31
CA ALA A 52 -5.19 12.70 -16.14
C ALA A 52 -4.05 13.47 -15.43
N MET A 53 -4.08 13.57 -14.10
CA MET A 53 -3.00 14.16 -13.30
C MET A 53 -1.81 13.23 -13.13
N TYR A 54 -2.02 11.91 -13.14
CA TYR A 54 -0.99 10.89 -12.92
C TYR A 54 -0.98 9.86 -14.06
N PRO A 55 -0.33 10.16 -15.20
CA PRO A 55 -0.33 9.30 -16.39
C PRO A 55 0.28 7.90 -16.20
N ARG A 56 0.97 7.66 -15.08
CA ARG A 56 1.52 6.33 -14.73
C ARG A 56 0.51 5.46 -13.98
N CYS A 57 -0.58 6.05 -13.50
CA CYS A 57 -1.62 5.33 -12.81
C CYS A 57 -2.66 4.86 -13.82
N GLU A 58 -3.24 3.69 -13.55
CA GLU A 58 -4.14 3.00 -14.46
C GLU A 58 -5.51 2.74 -13.84
N THR A 59 -5.63 2.78 -12.51
CA THR A 59 -6.87 2.52 -11.77
C THR A 59 -7.01 3.48 -10.60
N VAL A 60 -8.22 3.97 -10.34
CA VAL A 60 -8.56 4.75 -9.16
C VAL A 60 -9.58 4.00 -8.31
N LEU A 61 -9.28 3.85 -7.03
CA LEU A 61 -10.12 3.26 -6.01
C LEU A 61 -10.66 4.34 -5.07
N TRP A 62 -11.98 4.34 -4.88
CA TRP A 62 -12.59 5.06 -3.77
C TRP A 62 -12.39 4.26 -2.48
N ASN A 63 -11.55 4.78 -1.60
CA ASN A 63 -11.32 4.23 -0.27
C ASN A 63 -12.43 4.65 0.71
N LYS A 64 -13.22 3.66 1.17
CA LYS A 64 -14.32 3.81 2.13
C LYS A 64 -13.94 3.37 3.55
N GLY A 65 -12.66 3.06 3.78
CA GLY A 65 -12.14 2.64 5.08
C GLY A 65 -11.70 1.18 5.10
N ILE A 66 -11.75 0.58 6.28
CA ILE A 66 -11.28 -0.79 6.54
C ILE A 66 -12.30 -1.54 7.40
N THR A 67 -12.31 -2.88 7.29
CA THR A 67 -13.23 -3.74 8.06
C THR A 67 -12.55 -5.03 8.52
N GLY A 68 -13.19 -5.72 9.46
CA GLY A 68 -12.80 -7.04 9.93
C GLY A 68 -11.50 -7.09 10.74
N THR A 69 -11.17 -8.29 11.23
CA THR A 69 -9.99 -8.54 12.06
C THR A 69 -8.68 -8.30 11.31
N PHE A 70 -8.66 -8.54 10.00
CA PHE A 70 -7.49 -8.34 9.14
C PHE A 70 -7.38 -6.92 8.55
N ARG A 71 -8.27 -6.01 8.94
CA ARG A 71 -8.30 -4.60 8.46
C ARG A 71 -8.33 -4.51 6.93
N GLU A 72 -9.17 -5.33 6.31
CA GLU A 72 -9.31 -5.41 4.86
C GLU A 72 -9.87 -4.09 4.32
N PRO A 73 -9.33 -3.54 3.21
CA PRO A 73 -9.85 -2.33 2.60
C PRO A 73 -11.29 -2.51 2.11
N VAL A 74 -12.13 -1.50 2.35
CA VAL A 74 -13.44 -1.38 1.71
C VAL A 74 -13.29 -0.34 0.62
N CYS A 75 -13.29 -0.76 -0.64
CA CYS A 75 -13.11 0.16 -1.76
C CYS A 75 -13.92 -0.22 -2.99
N GLU A 76 -14.02 0.73 -3.92
CA GLU A 76 -14.73 0.58 -5.18
C GLU A 76 -13.89 1.18 -6.31
N VAL A 77 -13.79 0.50 -7.46
CA VAL A 77 -13.16 1.09 -8.64
C VAL A 77 -14.06 2.19 -9.20
N ILE A 78 -13.51 3.39 -9.35
CA ILE A 78 -14.25 4.56 -9.87
C ILE A 78 -13.75 5.04 -11.23
N SER A 79 -12.55 4.62 -11.66
CA SER A 79 -12.02 4.93 -12.99
C SER A 79 -10.85 4.00 -13.34
N GLY A 80 -10.59 3.83 -14.65
CA GLY A 80 -9.39 3.17 -15.17
C GLY A 80 -9.60 1.74 -15.69
N LYS A 81 -8.56 0.90 -15.60
CA LYS A 81 -8.54 -0.48 -16.12
C LYS A 81 -9.17 -1.53 -15.21
N HIS A 82 -9.54 -1.15 -13.98
CA HIS A 82 -10.10 -2.03 -12.96
C HIS A 82 -9.15 -3.12 -12.43
N GLU A 83 -7.86 -3.06 -12.79
CA GLU A 83 -6.80 -3.86 -12.17
C GLU A 83 -6.34 -3.17 -10.87
N THR A 84 -6.35 -3.90 -9.76
CA THR A 84 -6.03 -3.38 -8.41
C THR A 84 -4.73 -3.96 -7.83
N GLU A 85 -4.15 -4.96 -8.50
CA GLU A 85 -2.83 -5.47 -8.19
C GLU A 85 -1.74 -4.54 -8.77
N THR A 86 -0.74 -4.23 -7.96
CA THR A 86 0.27 -3.21 -8.27
C THR A 86 1.56 -3.50 -7.53
N ILE A 87 2.64 -2.85 -7.94
CA ILE A 87 3.92 -2.87 -7.24
C ILE A 87 4.23 -1.45 -6.74
N HIS A 88 4.24 -1.28 -5.43
CA HIS A 88 4.66 -0.06 -4.77
C HIS A 88 6.16 -0.11 -4.46
N LYS A 89 6.90 0.96 -4.80
CA LYS A 89 8.32 1.08 -4.47
C LYS A 89 8.49 2.03 -3.29
N GLU A 90 9.09 1.56 -2.21
CA GLU A 90 9.42 2.35 -1.03
C GLU A 90 10.85 2.02 -0.60
N ASN A 91 11.70 3.05 -0.42
CA ASN A 91 13.06 2.89 0.08
C ASN A 91 13.88 1.79 -0.63
N GLY A 92 13.85 1.78 -1.97
CA GLY A 92 14.56 0.79 -2.79
C GLY A 92 13.95 -0.62 -2.79
N CYS A 93 12.96 -0.89 -1.94
CA CYS A 93 12.23 -2.16 -1.86
C CYS A 93 10.95 -2.11 -2.70
N TYR A 94 10.52 -3.27 -3.17
CA TYR A 94 9.33 -3.45 -4.00
C TYR A 94 8.27 -4.26 -3.26
N PHE A 95 7.05 -3.75 -3.22
CA PHE A 95 5.93 -4.37 -2.54
C PHE A 95 4.79 -4.57 -3.53
N LYS A 96 4.66 -5.80 -4.02
CA LYS A 96 3.50 -6.26 -4.76
C LYS A 96 2.34 -6.48 -3.79
N LEU A 97 1.16 -6.00 -4.17
CA LEU A 97 -0.08 -6.16 -3.42
C LEU A 97 -1.30 -5.91 -4.31
N ASP A 98 -2.44 -6.45 -3.92
CA ASP A 98 -3.75 -6.00 -4.38
C ASP A 98 -4.28 -4.91 -3.43
N ALA A 99 -4.34 -3.68 -3.93
CA ALA A 99 -4.76 -2.51 -3.16
C ALA A 99 -6.23 -2.56 -2.71
N ALA A 100 -7.04 -3.43 -3.31
CA ALA A 100 -8.43 -3.66 -2.89
C ALA A 100 -8.56 -4.73 -1.80
N LYS A 101 -7.52 -5.55 -1.55
CA LYS A 101 -7.54 -6.64 -0.58
C LYS A 101 -6.60 -6.44 0.59
N ILE A 102 -5.49 -5.71 0.38
CA ILE A 102 -4.44 -5.50 1.36
C ILE A 102 -4.37 -4.03 1.73
N MET A 103 -4.49 -3.74 3.02
CA MET A 103 -4.25 -2.39 3.53
C MET A 103 -2.76 -2.05 3.42
N PHE A 104 -2.45 -0.93 2.78
CA PHE A 104 -1.10 -0.39 2.73
C PHE A 104 -0.89 0.68 3.81
N SER A 105 -0.03 0.39 4.79
CA SER A 105 0.30 1.34 5.86
C SER A 105 1.51 2.20 5.50
N GLN A 106 1.26 3.45 5.05
CA GLN A 106 2.34 4.44 4.91
C GLN A 106 2.92 4.88 6.26
N GLY A 107 2.10 4.82 7.31
CA GLY A 107 2.56 5.03 8.68
C GLY A 107 3.67 4.05 9.00
N ASN A 108 4.75 4.57 9.59
CA ASN A 108 5.97 3.86 10.00
C ASN A 108 7.15 3.95 9.03
N LEU A 109 7.11 4.76 7.96
CA LEU A 109 8.29 4.93 7.09
C LEU A 109 9.56 5.31 7.88
N ALA A 110 9.47 6.26 8.80
CA ALA A 110 10.61 6.67 9.63
C ALA A 110 11.15 5.51 10.50
N GLU A 111 10.25 4.67 11.02
CA GLU A 111 10.63 3.52 11.83
C GLU A 111 11.20 2.39 10.98
N ARG A 112 10.64 2.15 9.79
CA ARG A 112 11.18 1.21 8.80
C ARG A 112 12.60 1.60 8.42
N MET A 113 12.86 2.88 8.18
CA MET A 113 14.21 3.43 7.93
C MET A 113 15.14 3.31 9.14
N ARG A 114 14.62 3.38 10.36
CA ARG A 114 15.42 3.23 11.59
C ARG A 114 15.82 1.78 11.81
N MET A 115 14.87 0.86 11.69
CA MET A 115 15.08 -0.58 11.84
C MET A 115 16.03 -1.12 10.77
N SER A 116 16.02 -0.51 9.58
CA SER A 116 16.94 -0.79 8.48
C SER A 116 18.43 -0.48 8.78
N LYS A 117 18.76 -0.04 10.01
CA LYS A 117 20.12 0.36 10.41
C LYS A 117 20.61 -0.28 11.73
N ILE A 118 19.79 -1.05 12.42
CA ILE A 118 20.09 -1.51 13.80
C ILE A 118 20.07 -3.04 13.95
N CYS A 119 19.90 -3.78 12.86
CA CYS A 119 19.69 -5.24 12.90
C CYS A 119 20.83 -6.05 12.26
N GLU A 120 22.02 -5.44 12.11
CA GLU A 120 23.20 -6.12 11.55
C GLU A 120 23.59 -7.34 12.40
N ASP A 121 23.81 -8.47 11.73
CA ASP A 121 24.13 -9.78 12.33
C ASP A 121 23.10 -10.30 13.37
N GLN A 122 21.89 -9.72 13.44
CA GLN A 122 20.84 -10.14 14.36
C GLN A 122 19.90 -11.18 13.76
N VAL A 123 19.26 -11.96 14.63
CA VAL A 123 18.05 -12.73 14.29
C VAL A 123 16.84 -11.87 14.65
N VAL A 124 16.01 -11.55 13.67
CA VAL A 124 14.83 -10.69 13.81
C VAL A 124 13.57 -11.52 13.72
N LEU A 125 12.64 -11.33 14.66
CA LEU A 125 11.29 -11.87 14.61
C LEU A 125 10.30 -10.75 14.31
N ASP A 126 9.64 -10.82 13.16
CA ASP A 126 8.56 -9.93 12.76
C ASP A 126 7.23 -10.67 12.96
N MET A 127 6.56 -10.38 14.08
CA MET A 127 5.35 -11.10 14.52
C MET A 127 4.10 -10.78 13.69
N PHE A 128 4.12 -9.67 12.95
CA PHE A 128 2.97 -9.17 12.17
C PHE A 128 3.47 -8.63 10.82
N ALA A 129 4.09 -9.50 10.03
CA ALA A 129 4.88 -9.11 8.89
C ALA A 129 4.06 -8.43 7.77
N GLY A 130 2.75 -8.70 7.69
CA GLY A 130 1.91 -8.25 6.60
C GLY A 130 2.46 -8.78 5.27
N ILE A 131 2.71 -7.87 4.33
CA ILE A 131 3.36 -8.19 3.05
C ILE A 131 4.89 -8.02 3.08
N GLY A 132 5.47 -7.87 4.28
CA GLY A 132 6.90 -7.77 4.53
C GLY A 132 7.42 -6.34 4.75
N TYR A 133 6.58 -5.43 5.24
CA TYR A 133 6.92 -4.00 5.36
C TYR A 133 8.21 -3.74 6.12
N PHE A 134 8.42 -4.42 7.24
CA PHE A 134 9.66 -4.34 8.03
C PHE A 134 10.66 -5.39 7.57
N SER A 135 10.24 -6.66 7.52
CA SER A 135 11.07 -7.80 7.16
C SER A 135 11.94 -7.57 5.92
N ILE A 136 11.36 -7.04 4.84
CA ILE A 136 12.08 -6.82 3.58
C ILE A 136 13.05 -5.65 3.70
N GLN A 137 12.64 -4.54 4.32
CA GLN A 137 13.53 -3.39 4.47
C GLN A 137 14.73 -3.72 5.38
N ILE A 138 14.51 -4.50 6.44
CA ILE A 138 15.58 -4.98 7.30
C ILE A 138 16.53 -5.88 6.51
N ALA A 139 16.00 -6.83 5.73
CA ALA A 139 16.84 -7.73 4.94
C ALA A 139 17.66 -7.01 3.86
N VAL A 140 17.06 -6.02 3.18
CA VAL A 140 17.72 -5.27 2.10
C VAL A 140 18.80 -4.30 2.64
N HIS A 141 18.59 -3.69 3.80
CA HIS A 141 19.43 -2.57 4.25
C HIS A 141 20.28 -2.86 5.50
N SER A 142 19.87 -3.80 6.36
CA SER A 142 20.56 -4.06 7.64
C SER A 142 21.50 -5.25 7.62
N HIS A 143 21.48 -6.11 6.59
CA HIS A 143 22.24 -7.37 6.57
C HIS A 143 22.06 -8.22 7.85
N PRO A 144 20.83 -8.58 8.23
CA PRO A 144 20.60 -9.41 9.40
C PRO A 144 21.09 -10.85 9.14
N LYS A 145 21.37 -11.58 10.22
CA LYS A 145 21.67 -13.01 10.14
C LYS A 145 20.47 -13.82 9.63
N LYS A 146 19.27 -13.47 10.08
CA LYS A 146 18.01 -14.14 9.73
C LYS A 146 16.82 -13.26 10.10
N VAL A 147 15.76 -13.29 9.30
CA VAL A 147 14.46 -12.68 9.62
C VAL A 147 13.38 -13.76 9.55
N ILE A 148 12.60 -13.92 10.62
CA ILE A 148 11.41 -14.79 10.66
C ILE A 148 10.19 -13.88 10.59
N ALA A 149 9.40 -14.04 9.53
CA ALA A 149 8.28 -13.15 9.21
C ALA A 149 6.96 -13.90 9.35
N ILE A 150 6.26 -13.71 10.47
CA ILE A 150 4.99 -14.37 10.77
C ILE A 150 3.84 -13.52 10.20
N GLU A 151 2.96 -14.14 9.42
CA GLU A 151 1.73 -13.49 8.95
C GLU A 151 0.55 -14.46 8.99
N LEU A 152 -0.55 -14.00 9.60
CA LEU A 152 -1.76 -14.79 9.80
C LEU A 152 -2.69 -14.73 8.58
N ASN A 153 -2.86 -13.54 7.98
CA ASN A 153 -3.73 -13.33 6.83
C ASN A 153 -3.18 -14.08 5.61
N PRO A 154 -3.93 -15.04 5.03
CA PRO A 154 -3.47 -15.83 3.89
C PRO A 154 -3.14 -15.00 2.64
N ALA A 155 -3.88 -13.91 2.39
CA ALA A 155 -3.64 -13.02 1.25
C ALA A 155 -2.38 -12.19 1.47
N ALA A 156 -2.18 -11.64 2.68
CA ALA A 156 -0.96 -10.92 3.00
C ALA A 156 0.27 -11.86 2.94
N TYR A 157 0.15 -13.08 3.48
CA TYR A 157 1.20 -14.10 3.41
C TYR A 157 1.55 -14.50 1.96
N HIS A 158 0.56 -14.56 1.08
CA HIS A 158 0.80 -14.78 -0.35
C HIS A 158 1.72 -13.69 -0.92
N TYR A 159 1.38 -12.42 -0.72
CA TYR A 159 2.20 -11.30 -1.16
C TYR A 159 3.54 -11.20 -0.44
N LEU A 160 3.63 -11.57 0.85
CA LEU A 160 4.89 -11.64 1.58
C LEU A 160 5.88 -12.54 0.84
N LYS A 161 5.46 -13.76 0.45
CA LYS A 161 6.32 -14.67 -0.31
C LYS A 161 6.72 -14.11 -1.68
N GLU A 162 5.80 -13.45 -2.38
CA GLU A 162 6.13 -12.80 -3.66
C GLU A 162 7.13 -11.67 -3.47
N ASN A 163 6.94 -10.85 -2.43
CA ASN A 163 7.79 -9.70 -2.16
C ASN A 163 9.18 -10.12 -1.69
N ILE A 164 9.31 -11.20 -0.92
CA ILE A 164 10.62 -11.79 -0.59
C ILE A 164 11.39 -12.12 -1.88
N ARG A 165 10.72 -12.73 -2.87
CA ARG A 165 11.34 -13.09 -4.15
C ARG A 165 11.67 -11.88 -5.02
N ILE A 166 10.76 -10.92 -5.12
CA ILE A 166 10.97 -9.72 -5.94
C ILE A 166 12.15 -8.89 -5.41
N ASN A 167 12.37 -8.89 -4.09
CA ASN A 167 13.49 -8.19 -3.47
C ASN A 167 14.77 -9.04 -3.34
N ARG A 168 14.73 -10.32 -3.73
CA ARG A 168 15.87 -11.24 -3.71
C ARG A 168 16.44 -11.46 -2.30
N VAL A 169 15.57 -11.65 -1.32
CA VAL A 169 15.93 -11.85 0.09
C VAL A 169 15.52 -13.22 0.64
N GLU A 170 15.31 -14.21 -0.25
CA GLU A 170 14.91 -15.58 0.09
C GLU A 170 15.88 -16.28 1.05
N ASP A 171 17.17 -15.97 0.97
CA ASP A 171 18.19 -16.61 1.80
C ASP A 171 18.20 -16.10 3.25
N VAL A 172 17.52 -14.97 3.50
CA VAL A 172 17.56 -14.25 4.79
C VAL A 172 16.19 -14.17 5.44
N VAL A 173 15.11 -14.00 4.65
CA VAL A 173 13.74 -13.84 5.15
C VAL A 173 12.96 -15.13 5.00
N PHE A 174 12.52 -15.68 6.13
CA PHE A 174 11.78 -16.93 6.22
C PHE A 174 10.32 -16.63 6.60
N PRO A 175 9.38 -16.73 5.65
CA PRO A 175 7.97 -16.45 5.91
C PRO A 175 7.31 -17.64 6.62
N VAL A 176 6.52 -17.37 7.65
CA VAL A 176 5.74 -18.35 8.41
C VAL A 176 4.27 -17.95 8.35
N LYS A 177 3.42 -18.86 7.87
CA LYS A 177 1.97 -18.65 7.92
C LYS A 177 1.45 -19.16 9.25
N GLY A 178 1.05 -18.27 10.15
CA GLY A 178 0.60 -18.70 11.46
C GLY A 178 0.22 -17.56 12.39
N ASP A 179 -0.16 -17.95 13.60
CA ASP A 179 -0.44 -17.04 14.71
C ASP A 179 0.86 -16.85 15.51
N CYS A 180 1.25 -15.60 15.75
CA CYS A 180 2.48 -15.31 16.50
C CYS A 180 2.44 -15.83 17.94
N THR A 181 1.25 -16.10 18.50
CA THR A 181 1.11 -16.68 19.85
C THR A 181 1.47 -18.17 19.92
N THR A 182 1.52 -18.87 18.79
CA THR A 182 1.88 -20.29 18.70
C THR A 182 3.22 -20.54 17.99
N GLU A 183 3.67 -19.60 17.16
CA GLU A 183 4.82 -19.75 16.28
C GLU A 183 6.05 -18.89 16.67
N SER A 184 6.07 -18.31 17.88
CA SER A 184 7.16 -17.42 18.39
C SER A 184 8.26 -18.14 19.18
#